data_AF-N2ACD9-F1
#
_entry.id   AF-N2ACD9-F1
#
_cell.length_a   1.000
_cell.length_b   1.000
_cell.length_c   1.000
_cell.angle_alpha   90.00
_cell.angle_beta   90.00
_cell.angle_gamma   90.00
#
_symmetry.space_group_name_H-M   'P 1'
#
loop_
_entity.id
_entity.type
_entity.pdbx_description
1 polymer ?
#
loop_
_entity_poly.entity_id
_entity_poly.type
_entity_poly.pdbx_seq_one_letter_code
_entity_poly.pdbx_strand_id
1 'polypeptide(L)'
;MEALCMLSLNRPDAVPELLGKPDFSMTAPEPLLASAYQLLGRNKEAKGILQIGIYYHMIVMMNLFSIYLGLCLDDEKRFNETYQRAVHMAATFRLERLHPSILLSFYLTVSQGYMKFGDTEKAIDALERYTLLAIGNIYPLHLHGDNFFDLVDDWLEKTLALGDVLPLDSKIIRENISKSIENNKAFFPLQNDPRFQNMIHKLKTLTIN
;
A
#
# COMPACT_ATOMS: atom_id res chain seq x y z
N MET A 1 10.45 8.78 -12.61
CA MET A 1 9.37 8.33 -13.51
C MET A 1 9.90 7.44 -14.63
N GLU A 2 11.03 7.78 -15.26
CA GLU A 2 11.63 7.01 -16.36
C GLU A 2 11.94 5.53 -16.03
N ALA A 3 12.60 5.25 -14.89
CA ALA A 3 12.90 3.87 -14.47
C ALA A 3 11.63 2.99 -14.31
N LEU A 4 10.53 3.58 -13.82
CA LEU A 4 9.24 2.90 -13.72
C LEU A 4 8.65 2.61 -15.11
N CYS A 5 8.75 3.55 -16.04
CA CYS A 5 8.32 3.33 -17.42
C CYS A 5 9.11 2.18 -18.08
N MET A 6 10.41 2.07 -17.83
CA MET A 6 11.23 0.97 -18.36
C MET A 6 10.75 -0.40 -17.84
N LEU A 7 10.38 -0.51 -16.56
CA LEU A 7 9.75 -1.72 -16.03
C LEU A 7 8.41 -2.02 -16.71
N SER A 8 7.54 -1.02 -16.88
CA SER A 8 6.24 -1.19 -17.56
C SER A 8 6.37 -1.60 -19.03
N LEU A 9 7.48 -1.24 -19.69
CA LEU A 9 7.82 -1.63 -21.06
C LEU A 9 8.58 -2.96 -21.15
N ASN A 10 8.72 -3.70 -20.03
CA ASN A 10 9.46 -4.94 -19.94
C ASN A 10 10.94 -4.80 -20.36
N ARG A 11 11.58 -3.69 -19.99
CA ARG A 11 12.99 -3.37 -20.22
C ARG A 11 13.74 -3.21 -18.88
N PRO A 12 13.98 -4.30 -18.14
CA PRO A 12 14.52 -4.22 -16.78
C PRO A 12 15.99 -3.78 -16.74
N ASP A 13 16.76 -4.05 -17.80
CA ASP A 13 18.22 -3.83 -17.82
C ASP A 13 18.63 -2.36 -17.66
N ALA A 14 17.77 -1.43 -18.09
CA ALA A 14 18.02 0.02 -17.97
C ALA A 14 17.81 0.55 -16.55
N VAL A 15 17.11 -0.18 -15.67
CA VAL A 15 16.69 0.33 -14.36
C VAL A 15 17.87 0.56 -13.41
N PRO A 16 18.84 -0.36 -13.25
CA PRO A 16 20.00 -0.12 -12.39
C PRO A 16 20.89 1.01 -12.88
N GLU A 17 21.00 1.21 -14.20
CA GLU A 17 21.75 2.31 -14.79
C GLU A 17 21.08 3.67 -14.51
N LEU A 18 19.75 3.73 -14.62
CA LEU A 18 18.96 4.94 -14.37
C LEU A 18 18.92 5.32 -12.88
N LEU A 19 18.84 4.34 -11.98
CA LEU A 19 18.70 4.58 -10.54
C LEU A 19 20.03 4.59 -9.79
N GLY A 20 21.07 3.99 -10.37
CA GLY A 20 22.34 3.78 -9.70
C GLY A 20 22.23 2.85 -8.49
N LYS A 21 23.25 2.89 -7.64
CA LYS A 21 23.22 2.18 -6.35
C LYS A 21 22.50 3.04 -5.31
N PRO A 22 21.55 2.47 -4.55
CA PRO A 22 20.93 3.20 -3.45
C PRO A 22 21.98 3.62 -2.42
N ASP A 23 21.91 4.87 -1.99
CA ASP A 23 22.73 5.37 -0.88
C ASP A 23 22.00 5.08 0.45
N PHE A 24 22.53 4.12 1.20
CA PHE A 24 22.03 3.76 2.54
C PHE A 24 22.79 4.47 3.67
N SER A 25 23.60 5.49 3.38
CA SER A 25 24.31 6.27 4.40
C SER A 25 23.39 7.01 5.39
N MET A 26 22.07 7.00 5.14
CA MET A 26 20.98 7.40 6.03
C MET A 26 21.35 8.52 7.01
N THR A 27 21.47 9.74 6.48
CA THR A 27 21.24 10.93 7.31
C THR A 27 19.77 11.30 7.15
N ALA A 28 18.89 10.69 7.95
CA ALA A 28 17.52 11.18 8.07
C ALA A 28 17.59 12.61 8.64
N PRO A 29 17.28 13.67 7.87
CA PRO A 29 17.47 15.04 8.35
C PRO A 29 16.42 15.43 9.41
N GLU A 30 15.29 14.72 9.47
CA GLU A 30 14.12 15.08 10.27
C GLU A 30 14.43 15.18 11.78
N PRO A 31 15.13 14.22 12.43
CA PRO A 31 15.48 14.34 13.85
C PRO A 31 16.41 15.52 14.16
N LEU A 32 17.36 15.81 13.26
CA LEU A 32 18.29 16.93 13.43
C LEU A 32 17.57 18.27 13.24
N LEU A 33 16.72 18.38 12.22
CA LEU A 33 15.88 19.55 11.98
C LEU A 33 14.87 19.77 13.12
N ALA A 34 14.24 18.70 13.62
CA ALA A 34 13.35 18.78 14.77
C ALA A 34 14.08 19.32 16.01
N SER A 35 15.31 18.86 16.25
CA SER A 35 16.16 19.37 17.33
C SER A 35 16.46 20.86 17.15
N ALA A 36 16.80 21.30 15.94
CA ALA A 36 17.02 22.71 15.63
C ALA A 36 15.75 23.55 15.84
N TYR A 37 14.59 23.09 15.36
CA TYR A 37 13.32 23.77 15.58
C TYR A 37 12.96 23.87 17.06
N GLN A 38 13.20 22.81 17.84
CA GLN A 38 12.97 22.82 19.28
C GLN A 38 13.87 23.85 19.98
N LEU A 39 15.16 23.92 19.64
CA LEU A 39 16.10 24.92 20.19
C LEU A 39 15.73 26.37 19.82
N LEU A 40 15.08 26.56 18.67
CA LEU A 40 14.55 27.85 18.22
C LEU A 40 13.16 28.17 18.79
N GLY A 41 12.60 27.32 19.66
CA GLY A 41 11.25 27.47 20.22
C GLY A 41 10.10 27.15 19.25
N ARG A 42 10.40 26.63 18.06
CA ARG A 42 9.45 26.30 16.97
C ARG A 42 8.87 24.89 17.16
N ASN A 43 8.26 24.64 18.32
CA ASN A 43 7.84 23.30 18.74
C ASN A 43 6.81 22.62 17.82
N LYS A 44 5.89 23.38 17.20
CA LYS A 44 4.90 22.80 16.26
C LYS A 44 5.60 22.20 15.03
N GLU A 45 6.62 22.89 14.51
CA GLU A 45 7.37 22.43 13.34
C GLU A 45 8.27 21.24 13.68
N ALA A 46 8.87 21.24 14.87
CA ALA A 46 9.64 20.10 15.37
C ALA A 46 8.78 18.82 15.43
N LYS A 47 7.55 18.92 15.92
CA LYS A 47 6.59 17.80 15.94
C LYS A 47 6.15 17.41 14.53
N GLY A 48 5.80 18.40 13.71
CA GLY A 48 5.30 18.17 12.35
C GLY A 48 6.30 17.41 11.48
N ILE A 49 7.57 17.82 11.46
CA ILE A 49 8.58 17.15 10.64
C ILE A 49 8.82 15.69 11.07
N LEU A 50 8.75 15.40 12.38
CA LEU A 50 8.86 14.03 12.89
C LEU A 50 7.64 13.19 12.52
N GLN A 51 6.42 13.73 12.63
CA GLN A 51 5.22 13.01 12.21
C GLN A 51 5.24 12.70 10.70
N ILE A 52 5.61 13.68 9.87
CA ILE A 52 5.78 13.50 8.42
C ILE A 52 6.81 12.40 8.15
N GLY A 53 7.96 12.45 8.83
CA GLY A 53 9.00 11.42 8.72
C GLY A 53 8.46 10.02 9.06
N ILE A 54 7.78 9.86 10.19
CA ILE A 54 7.19 8.57 10.60
C ILE A 54 6.17 8.07 9.57
N TYR A 55 5.25 8.95 9.14
CA TYR A 55 4.20 8.62 8.17
C TYR A 55 4.80 8.19 6.83
N TYR A 56 5.79 8.92 6.32
CA TYR A 56 6.49 8.60 5.08
C TYR A 56 7.23 7.26 5.17
N HIS A 57 8.00 7.04 6.24
CA HIS A 57 8.76 5.80 6.41
C HIS A 57 7.85 4.58 6.59
N MET A 58 6.69 4.76 7.21
CA MET A 58 5.65 3.73 7.27
C MET A 58 5.19 3.32 5.86
N ILE A 59 4.94 4.27 4.96
CA ILE A 59 4.58 3.98 3.56
C ILE A 59 5.72 3.27 2.84
N VAL A 60 6.96 3.76 3.00
CA VAL A 60 8.15 3.13 2.41
C VAL A 60 8.30 1.68 2.88
N MET A 61 8.18 1.42 4.18
CA MET A 61 8.26 0.08 4.74
C MET A 61 7.17 -0.84 4.18
N MET A 62 5.92 -0.38 4.05
CA MET A 62 4.85 -1.18 3.46
C MET A 62 5.11 -1.51 1.99
N ASN A 63 5.64 -0.57 1.21
CA ASN A 63 6.05 -0.84 -0.17
C ASN A 63 7.16 -1.89 -0.23
N LEU A 64 8.17 -1.79 0.63
CA LEU A 64 9.25 -2.77 0.73
C LEU A 64 8.72 -4.15 1.14
N PHE A 65 7.84 -4.23 2.15
CA PHE A 65 7.19 -5.47 2.54
C PHE A 65 6.44 -6.10 1.37
N SER A 66 5.68 -5.31 0.60
CA SER A 66 4.87 -5.80 -0.51
C SER A 66 5.74 -6.38 -1.64
N ILE A 67 6.79 -5.65 -2.03
CA ILE A 67 7.73 -6.10 -3.06
C ILE A 67 8.51 -7.33 -2.59
N TYR A 68 9.03 -7.31 -1.36
CA TYR A 68 9.80 -8.43 -0.80
C TYR A 68 8.94 -9.69 -0.65
N LEU A 69 7.68 -9.55 -0.23
CA LEU A 69 6.74 -10.66 -0.13
C LEU A 69 6.55 -11.35 -1.50
N GLY A 70 6.40 -10.58 -2.58
CA GLY A 70 6.30 -11.11 -3.94
C GLY A 70 7.56 -11.83 -4.44
N LEU A 71 8.69 -11.67 -3.76
CA LEU A 71 9.96 -12.36 -4.05
C LEU A 71 10.18 -13.59 -3.16
N CYS A 72 9.34 -13.85 -2.15
CA CYS A 72 9.47 -14.98 -1.23
C CYS A 72 8.62 -16.20 -1.64
N LEU A 73 8.30 -16.35 -2.94
CA LEU A 73 7.38 -17.38 -3.44
C LEU A 73 7.99 -18.80 -3.47
N ASP A 74 9.26 -18.94 -3.13
CA ASP A 74 10.01 -20.17 -3.00
C ASP A 74 10.20 -20.62 -1.53
N ASP A 75 9.88 -19.77 -0.56
CA ASP A 75 9.99 -20.02 0.88
C ASP A 75 8.70 -19.60 1.59
N GLU A 76 7.76 -20.54 1.72
CA GLU A 76 6.46 -20.29 2.37
C GLU A 76 6.62 -19.79 3.82
N LYS A 77 7.65 -20.25 4.54
CA LYS A 77 7.89 -19.81 5.92
C LYS A 77 8.31 -18.33 5.94
N ARG A 78 9.19 -17.91 5.03
CA ARG A 78 9.59 -16.51 4.88
C ARG A 78 8.43 -15.63 4.43
N PHE A 79 7.63 -16.13 3.49
CA PHE A 79 6.43 -15.45 3.03
C PHE A 79 5.47 -15.18 4.18
N ASN A 80 5.14 -16.22 4.96
CA ASN A 80 4.25 -16.12 6.11
C ASN A 80 4.78 -15.14 7.17
N GLU A 81 6.07 -15.20 7.51
CA GLU A 81 6.68 -14.28 8.47
C GLU A 81 6.63 -12.82 7.98
N THR A 82 6.95 -12.59 6.69
CA THR A 82 6.88 -11.26 6.07
C THR A 82 5.46 -10.72 6.09
N TYR A 83 4.47 -11.55 5.73
CA TYR A 83 3.06 -11.21 5.79
C TYR A 83 2.63 -10.80 7.21
N GLN A 84 2.99 -11.59 8.22
CA GLN A 84 2.63 -11.30 9.60
C GLN A 84 3.24 -9.98 10.10
N ARG A 85 4.51 -9.71 9.79
CA ARG A 85 5.16 -8.44 10.16
C ARG A 85 4.47 -7.22 9.53
N ALA A 86 4.15 -7.32 8.25
CA ALA A 86 3.47 -6.25 7.53
C ALA A 86 2.05 -5.99 8.07
N VAL A 87 1.29 -7.05 8.37
CA VAL A 87 -0.06 -6.92 8.96
C VAL A 87 -0.02 -6.30 10.35
N HIS A 88 0.93 -6.69 11.21
CA HIS A 88 1.09 -6.08 12.53
C HIS A 88 1.45 -4.60 12.44
N MET A 89 2.32 -4.22 11.50
CA MET A 89 2.64 -2.81 11.27
C MET A 89 1.41 -2.03 10.77
N ALA A 90 0.68 -2.59 9.80
CA ALA A 90 -0.53 -1.98 9.26
C ALA A 90 -1.60 -1.76 10.34
N ALA A 91 -1.79 -2.73 11.23
CA ALA A 91 -2.72 -2.62 12.36
C ALA A 91 -2.27 -1.56 13.37
N THR A 92 -0.97 -1.53 13.70
CA THR A 92 -0.38 -0.58 14.67
C THR A 92 -0.64 0.87 14.26
N PHE A 93 -0.49 1.19 12.98
CA PHE A 93 -0.71 2.54 12.45
C PHE A 93 -2.11 2.75 11.85
N ARG A 94 -3.01 1.76 11.91
CA ARG A 94 -4.36 1.83 11.33
C ARG A 94 -4.36 2.21 9.84
N LEU A 95 -3.49 1.57 9.06
CA LEU A 95 -3.31 1.85 7.64
C LEU A 95 -4.57 1.66 6.77
N GLU A 96 -5.53 0.87 7.25
CA GLU A 96 -6.84 0.72 6.60
C GLU A 96 -7.57 2.06 6.45
N ARG A 97 -7.29 3.02 7.35
CA ARG A 97 -7.83 4.38 7.27
C ARG A 97 -6.86 5.35 6.62
N LEU A 98 -5.59 5.33 7.05
CA LEU A 98 -4.61 6.32 6.59
C LEU A 98 -4.19 6.13 5.13
N HIS A 99 -4.09 4.87 4.66
CA HIS A 99 -3.59 4.58 3.33
C HIS A 99 -4.20 3.30 2.71
N PRO A 100 -5.53 3.19 2.59
CA PRO A 100 -6.21 1.98 2.11
C PRO A 100 -5.66 1.40 0.80
N SER A 101 -5.23 2.25 -0.14
CA SER A 101 -4.66 1.82 -1.43
C SER A 101 -3.45 0.90 -1.30
N ILE A 102 -2.57 1.13 -0.30
CA ILE A 102 -1.35 0.31 -0.14
C ILE A 102 -1.71 -1.08 0.38
N LEU A 103 -2.75 -1.17 1.21
CA LEU A 103 -3.23 -2.44 1.74
C LEU A 103 -4.02 -3.23 0.70
N LEU A 104 -4.78 -2.57 -0.18
CA LEU A 104 -5.42 -3.24 -1.31
C LEU A 104 -4.37 -3.92 -2.21
N SER A 105 -3.31 -3.20 -2.59
CA SER A 105 -2.22 -3.80 -3.36
C SER A 105 -1.52 -4.92 -2.59
N PHE A 106 -1.25 -4.72 -1.30
CA PHE A 106 -0.61 -5.73 -0.46
C PHE A 106 -1.42 -7.02 -0.36
N TYR A 107 -2.72 -6.94 -0.03
CA TYR A 107 -3.58 -8.13 0.08
C TYR A 107 -3.73 -8.85 -1.26
N LEU A 108 -3.72 -8.14 -2.38
CA LEU A 108 -3.71 -8.77 -3.70
C LEU A 108 -2.43 -9.60 -3.92
N THR A 109 -1.26 -9.04 -3.61
CA THR A 109 0.02 -9.77 -3.68
C THR A 109 0.05 -10.98 -2.75
N VAL A 110 -0.44 -10.82 -1.50
CA VAL A 110 -0.56 -11.92 -0.54
C VAL A 110 -1.41 -13.06 -1.10
N SER A 111 -2.58 -12.72 -1.62
CA SER A 111 -3.53 -13.69 -2.17
C SER A 111 -2.93 -14.47 -3.34
N GLN A 112 -2.24 -13.78 -4.26
CA GLN A 112 -1.54 -14.42 -5.37
C GLN A 112 -0.40 -15.34 -4.89
N GLY A 113 0.30 -14.95 -3.84
CA GLY A 113 1.35 -15.78 -3.23
C GLY A 113 0.79 -17.07 -2.65
N TYR A 114 -0.30 -17.02 -1.89
CA TYR A 114 -0.95 -18.24 -1.38
C TYR A 114 -1.49 -19.13 -2.50
N MET A 115 -2.04 -18.54 -3.57
CA MET A 115 -2.40 -19.32 -4.77
C MET A 115 -1.20 -20.02 -5.39
N LYS A 116 0.00 -19.41 -5.35
CA LYS A 116 1.23 -20.03 -5.84
C LYS A 116 1.68 -21.22 -5.01
N PHE A 117 1.45 -21.18 -3.68
CA PHE A 117 1.69 -22.30 -2.78
C PHE A 117 0.60 -23.38 -2.83
N GLY A 118 -0.52 -23.13 -3.52
CA GLY A 118 -1.67 -24.02 -3.55
C GLY A 118 -2.54 -23.95 -2.28
N ASP A 119 -2.31 -22.97 -1.42
CA ASP A 119 -3.08 -22.75 -0.18
C ASP A 119 -4.30 -21.87 -0.48
N THR A 120 -5.37 -22.50 -0.98
CA THR A 120 -6.59 -21.81 -1.38
C THR A 120 -7.32 -21.16 -0.22
N GLU A 121 -7.25 -21.74 0.98
CA GLU A 121 -7.88 -21.18 2.18
C GLU A 121 -7.25 -19.86 2.57
N LYS A 122 -5.91 -19.81 2.72
CA LYS A 122 -5.23 -18.55 3.05
C LYS A 122 -5.33 -17.51 1.94
N ALA A 123 -5.41 -17.94 0.68
CA ALA A 123 -5.67 -17.03 -0.43
C ALA A 123 -7.05 -16.37 -0.30
N ILE A 124 -8.09 -17.15 0.05
CA ILE A 124 -9.43 -16.63 0.28
C ILE A 124 -9.44 -15.69 1.50
N ASP A 125 -8.80 -16.04 2.62
CA ASP A 125 -8.73 -15.17 3.80
C ASP A 125 -8.10 -13.80 3.47
N ALA A 126 -7.06 -13.77 2.63
CA ALA A 126 -6.44 -12.53 2.18
C ALA A 126 -7.35 -11.73 1.23
N LEU A 127 -8.06 -12.41 0.32
CA LEU A 127 -9.06 -11.78 -0.56
C LEU A 127 -10.25 -11.23 0.23
N GLU A 128 -10.66 -11.88 1.33
CA GLU A 128 -11.73 -11.36 2.18
C GLU A 128 -11.31 -10.06 2.85
N ARG A 129 -10.07 -9.96 3.33
CA ARG A 129 -9.50 -8.70 3.86
C ARG A 129 -9.47 -7.61 2.79
N TYR A 130 -9.07 -7.95 1.56
CA TYR A 130 -9.13 -7.03 0.42
C TYR A 130 -10.57 -6.55 0.19
N THR A 131 -11.54 -7.47 0.11
CA THR A 131 -12.94 -7.14 -0.16
C THR A 131 -13.55 -6.30 0.96
N LEU A 132 -13.30 -6.63 2.23
CA LEU A 132 -13.78 -5.86 3.38
C LEU A 132 -13.25 -4.42 3.36
N LEU A 133 -11.97 -4.24 3.04
CA LEU A 133 -11.39 -2.91 2.88
C LEU A 133 -12.04 -2.17 1.70
N ALA A 134 -12.14 -2.82 0.54
CA ALA A 134 -12.68 -2.27 -0.69
C ALA A 134 -14.15 -1.84 -0.61
N ILE A 135 -14.99 -2.52 0.18
CA ILE A 135 -16.39 -2.14 0.40
C ILE A 135 -16.58 -1.19 1.57
N GLY A 136 -15.50 -0.91 2.32
CA GLY A 136 -15.50 0.00 3.44
C GLY A 136 -15.64 1.47 3.01
N ASN A 137 -15.66 2.35 4.01
CA ASN A 137 -15.72 3.79 3.81
C ASN A 137 -14.34 4.38 3.50
N ILE A 138 -13.72 3.92 2.41
CA ILE A 138 -12.40 4.36 1.95
C ILE A 138 -12.47 5.38 0.81
N TYR A 139 -13.68 5.76 0.37
CA TYR A 139 -13.87 6.62 -0.80
C TYR A 139 -14.38 8.02 -0.41
N PRO A 140 -13.94 9.07 -1.10
CA PRO A 140 -12.86 9.05 -2.10
C PRO A 140 -11.52 8.65 -1.44
N LEU A 141 -10.64 7.98 -2.21
CA LEU A 141 -9.32 7.59 -1.72
C LEU A 141 -8.47 8.85 -1.53
N HIS A 142 -8.57 9.44 -0.34
CA HIS A 142 -7.83 10.63 0.06
C HIS A 142 -6.91 10.27 1.22
N LEU A 143 -5.64 10.66 1.12
CA LEU A 143 -4.70 10.48 2.22
C LEU A 143 -4.92 11.57 3.26
N HIS A 144 -4.93 11.18 4.52
CA HIS A 144 -5.15 12.07 5.64
C HIS A 144 -4.40 11.56 6.88
N GLY A 145 -4.21 12.43 7.86
CA GLY A 145 -3.72 12.13 9.19
C GLY A 145 -4.80 11.54 10.11
N ASP A 146 -4.48 11.40 11.38
CA ASP A 146 -5.44 11.00 12.40
C ASP A 146 -5.07 11.64 13.76
N ASN A 147 -5.69 11.20 14.85
CA ASN A 147 -5.38 11.71 16.18
C ASN A 147 -3.90 11.53 16.59
N PHE A 148 -3.15 10.62 15.97
CA PHE A 148 -1.72 10.45 16.18
C PHE A 148 -0.91 11.29 15.17
N PHE A 149 -1.32 11.28 13.90
CA PHE A 149 -0.74 12.11 12.83
C PHE A 149 -1.53 13.42 12.65
N ASP A 150 -1.60 14.26 13.67
CA ASP A 150 -2.42 15.48 13.67
C ASP A 150 -1.78 16.69 12.94
N LEU A 151 -0.56 16.53 12.41
CA LEU A 151 0.21 17.59 11.72
C LEU A 151 0.68 17.21 10.30
N VAL A 152 0.14 16.14 9.71
CA VAL A 152 0.56 15.66 8.38
C VAL A 152 -0.30 16.15 7.22
N ASP A 153 -1.54 16.59 7.48
CA ASP A 153 -2.50 16.95 6.43
C ASP A 153 -1.99 18.06 5.52
N ASP A 154 -1.43 19.14 6.08
CA ASP A 154 -0.83 20.24 5.30
C ASP A 154 0.28 19.74 4.35
N TRP A 155 1.05 18.74 4.78
CA TRP A 155 2.12 18.16 3.96
C TRP A 155 1.57 17.23 2.88
N LEU A 156 0.55 16.43 3.21
CA LEU A 156 -0.15 15.57 2.26
C LEU A 156 -0.78 16.41 1.16
N GLU A 157 -1.53 17.45 1.51
CA GLU A 157 -2.15 18.37 0.55
C GLU A 157 -1.11 19.01 -0.38
N LYS A 158 0.02 19.51 0.16
CA LYS A 158 1.06 20.16 -0.65
C LYS A 158 1.85 19.19 -1.53
N THR A 159 2.14 17.99 -1.02
CA THR A 159 2.91 16.99 -1.74
C THR A 159 2.06 16.32 -2.83
N LEU A 160 0.78 16.12 -2.57
CA LEU A 160 -0.19 15.61 -3.54
C LEU A 160 -0.63 16.68 -4.55
N ALA A 161 -0.69 17.96 -4.16
CA ALA A 161 -0.99 19.07 -5.09
C ALA A 161 0.13 19.33 -6.11
N LEU A 162 1.38 18.92 -5.81
CA LEU A 162 2.51 19.00 -6.74
C LEU A 162 2.57 17.83 -7.74
N GLY A 163 1.70 16.84 -7.59
CA GLY A 163 1.58 15.72 -8.52
C GLY A 163 0.12 15.30 -8.63
N ASP A 164 -0.61 15.92 -9.56
CA ASP A 164 -1.95 15.54 -10.05
C ASP A 164 -2.39 14.12 -9.64
N VAL A 165 -2.98 14.01 -8.46
CA VAL A 165 -3.99 13.01 -8.21
C VAL A 165 -5.26 13.81 -8.01
N LEU A 166 -5.80 14.30 -9.14
CA LEU A 166 -7.25 14.36 -9.33
C LEU A 166 -7.85 13.23 -8.50
N PRO A 167 -8.84 13.44 -7.62
CA PRO A 167 -9.53 12.33 -6.98
C PRO A 167 -9.90 11.37 -8.10
N LEU A 168 -9.14 10.27 -8.21
CA LEU A 168 -9.28 9.33 -9.30
C LEU A 168 -10.75 8.97 -9.23
N ASP A 169 -11.48 9.18 -10.32
CA ASP A 169 -12.95 9.10 -10.29
C ASP A 169 -13.32 7.85 -9.50
N SER A 170 -14.04 8.04 -8.39
CA SER A 170 -14.29 6.97 -7.43
C SER A 170 -14.90 5.76 -8.13
N LYS A 171 -15.62 5.97 -9.24
CA LYS A 171 -16.12 4.92 -10.11
C LYS A 171 -15.01 4.14 -10.81
N ILE A 172 -14.04 4.80 -11.45
CA ILE A 172 -12.89 4.15 -12.12
C ILE A 172 -12.06 3.35 -11.10
N ILE A 173 -11.83 3.90 -9.91
CA ILE A 173 -11.12 3.18 -8.85
C ILE A 173 -11.90 1.93 -8.45
N ARG A 174 -13.20 2.06 -8.15
CA ARG A 174 -14.06 0.93 -7.75
C ARG A 174 -14.11 -0.15 -8.83
N GLU A 175 -14.18 0.25 -10.09
CA GLU A 175 -14.09 -0.67 -11.23
C GLU A 175 -12.75 -1.39 -11.29
N ASN A 176 -11.64 -0.67 -11.13
CA ASN A 176 -10.30 -1.27 -11.13
C ASN A 176 -10.12 -2.24 -9.95
N ILE A 177 -10.62 -1.89 -8.77
CA ILE A 177 -10.61 -2.73 -7.57
C ILE A 177 -11.42 -4.01 -7.78
N SER A 178 -12.56 -3.95 -8.46
CA SER A 178 -13.35 -5.15 -8.79
C SER A 178 -12.64 -6.00 -9.85
N LYS A 179 -12.13 -5.37 -10.91
CA LYS A 179 -11.46 -6.04 -12.04
C LYS A 179 -10.14 -6.69 -11.65
N SER A 180 -9.44 -6.18 -10.62
CA SER A 180 -8.15 -6.71 -10.17
C SER A 180 -8.22 -8.13 -9.58
N ILE A 181 -9.40 -8.56 -9.13
CA ILE A 181 -9.66 -9.93 -8.69
C ILE A 181 -10.32 -10.72 -9.83
N GLU A 182 -11.37 -10.16 -10.45
CA GLU A 182 -12.15 -10.87 -11.48
C GLU A 182 -11.31 -11.33 -12.68
N ASN A 183 -10.42 -10.46 -13.18
CA ASN A 183 -9.64 -10.74 -14.38
C ASN A 183 -8.28 -11.41 -14.08
N ASN A 184 -8.00 -11.69 -12.81
CA ASN A 184 -6.70 -12.18 -12.40
C ASN A 184 -6.63 -13.70 -12.51
N LYS A 185 -5.83 -14.16 -13.47
CA LYS A 185 -5.67 -15.59 -13.78
C LYS A 185 -5.22 -16.42 -12.58
N ALA A 186 -4.53 -15.82 -11.60
CA ALA A 186 -4.13 -16.50 -10.39
C ALA A 186 -5.32 -17.05 -9.58
N PHE A 187 -6.51 -16.45 -9.71
CA PHE A 187 -7.71 -16.82 -8.96
C PHE A 187 -8.70 -17.67 -9.76
N PHE A 188 -8.37 -18.06 -11.00
CA PHE A 188 -9.24 -18.96 -11.79
C PHE A 188 -9.58 -20.27 -11.06
N PRO A 189 -8.66 -20.91 -10.31
CA PRO A 189 -9.01 -22.10 -9.53
C PRO A 189 -10.10 -21.86 -8.45
N LEU A 190 -10.34 -20.61 -8.04
CA LEU A 190 -11.32 -20.24 -7.00
C LEU A 190 -12.72 -19.94 -7.56
N GLN A 191 -12.94 -19.99 -8.88
CA GLN A 191 -14.21 -19.54 -9.50
C GLN A 191 -15.46 -20.26 -8.98
N ASN A 192 -15.32 -21.50 -8.50
CA ASN A 192 -16.41 -22.30 -7.95
C ASN A 192 -16.52 -22.23 -6.42
N ASP A 193 -15.61 -21.53 -5.73
CA ASP A 193 -15.69 -21.35 -4.29
C ASP A 193 -16.81 -20.34 -3.94
N PRO A 194 -17.78 -20.70 -3.07
CA PRO A 194 -18.89 -19.81 -2.71
C PRO A 194 -18.46 -18.48 -2.06
N ARG A 195 -17.38 -18.47 -1.26
CA ARG A 195 -16.84 -17.24 -0.65
C ARG A 195 -16.27 -16.33 -1.73
N PHE A 196 -15.53 -16.90 -2.69
CA PHE A 196 -14.99 -16.15 -3.82
C PHE A 196 -16.09 -15.51 -4.68
N GLN A 197 -17.13 -16.27 -5.02
CA GLN A 197 -18.28 -15.75 -5.77
C GLN A 197 -18.99 -14.61 -5.02
N ASN A 198 -19.17 -14.75 -3.70
CA ASN A 198 -19.74 -13.70 -2.85
C ASN A 198 -18.87 -12.43 -2.82
N MET A 199 -17.54 -12.58 -2.76
CA MET A 199 -16.61 -11.44 -2.83
C MET A 199 -16.74 -10.68 -4.16
N ILE A 200 -16.75 -11.39 -5.29
CA ILE A 200 -16.96 -10.78 -6.61
C ILE A 200 -18.31 -10.07 -6.67
N HIS A 201 -19.38 -10.67 -6.15
CA HIS A 201 -20.70 -10.05 -6.11
C HIS A 201 -20.67 -8.73 -5.32
N LYS A 202 -20.10 -8.73 -4.11
CA LYS A 202 -19.95 -7.53 -3.28
C LYS A 202 -19.15 -6.43 -3.99
N LEU A 203 -18.02 -6.77 -4.61
CA LEU A 203 -17.17 -5.79 -5.31
C LEU A 203 -17.88 -5.18 -6.53
N LYS A 204 -18.71 -5.95 -7.25
CA LYS A 204 -19.50 -5.44 -8.37
C LYS A 204 -20.58 -4.44 -7.93
N THR A 205 -21.08 -4.51 -6.71
CA THR A 205 -22.02 -3.49 -6.21
C THR A 205 -21.37 -2.12 -6.04
N LEU A 206 -20.04 -2.05 -5.93
CA LEU A 206 -19.31 -0.79 -5.83
C LEU A 206 -19.32 0.00 -7.15
N THR A 207 -19.52 -0.64 -8.31
CA THR A 207 -19.47 0.06 -9.60
C THR A 207 -20.83 0.62 -10.03
N ILE A 208 -21.89 0.24 -9.32
CA ILE A 208 -23.29 0.59 -9.60
C ILE A 208 -23.75 1.80 -8.77
N ASN A 209 -23.16 2.01 -7.60
CA ASN A 209 -23.44 3.12 -6.66
C ASN A 209 -22.40 4.24 -6.81
#